data_AF-A0A924UKB5-F1
#
_entry.id   AF-A0A924UKB5-F1
#
_cell.length_a   1.000
_cell.length_b   1.000
_cell.length_c   1.000
_cell.angle_alpha   90.00
_cell.angle_beta   90.00
_cell.angle_gamma   90.00
#
_symmetry.space_group_name_H-M   'P 1'
#
loop_
_entity.id
_entity.type
_entity.pdbx_description
1 polymer ?
#
loop_
_entity_poly.entity_id
_entity_poly.type
_entity_poly.pdbx_seq_one_letter_code
_entity_poly.pdbx_strand_id
1 'polypeptide(L)'
;MKNLVYLFLFLIVSCSYPKGSPAPALSDDSIISNAFAELRKYPTGIALLNQIDQLRNKGVNIETRLQRAADLKALAGNTISDSTVQSNSGQYYIMINEELSSAAKAHALAHELTHVLDDVEIDEVFKYRSDVETIVAYTFQRMQAGETNNLNRAHVSYVISSKFCAEARAFSSNQKLIRDGLSDEKMHSVISQLATHIDANYIQPLGTRFGANSQTMLNWCLTEASMTSIQNNLIYNYIDQ
;
A
#
# COMPACT_ATOMS: atom_id res chain seq x y z
N MET A 1 -1.74 25.12 -40.55
CA MET A 1 -3.08 25.40 -40.00
C MET A 1 -3.87 24.09 -39.92
N LYS A 2 -4.28 23.73 -38.70
CA LYS A 2 -5.46 22.94 -38.30
C LYS A 2 -5.71 21.54 -38.93
N ASN A 3 -5.43 20.53 -38.10
CA ASN A 3 -6.26 19.37 -37.70
C ASN A 3 -7.18 18.69 -38.71
N LEU A 4 -7.03 17.36 -38.83
CA LEU A 4 -8.11 16.39 -38.55
C LEU A 4 -7.49 15.00 -38.29
N VAL A 5 -7.32 14.62 -37.02
CA VAL A 5 -8.06 13.53 -36.33
C VAL A 5 -7.95 12.17 -37.04
N TYR A 6 -6.89 11.43 -36.69
CA TYR A 6 -6.90 9.98 -36.81
C TYR A 6 -7.57 9.40 -35.54
N LEU A 7 -8.83 9.01 -35.70
CA LEU A 7 -9.53 8.15 -34.75
C LEU A 7 -8.93 6.73 -34.88
N PHE A 8 -7.89 6.43 -34.10
CA PHE A 8 -7.42 5.05 -33.94
C PHE A 8 -8.25 4.38 -32.84
N LEU A 9 -9.25 3.61 -33.29
CA LEU A 9 -9.84 2.51 -32.52
C LEU A 9 -8.70 1.55 -32.12
N PHE A 10 -8.24 1.62 -30.88
CA PHE A 10 -7.49 0.52 -30.29
C PHE A 10 -8.48 -0.46 -29.69
N LEU A 11 -8.64 -1.57 -30.40
CA LEU A 11 -9.22 -2.80 -29.89
C LEU A 11 -8.57 -3.14 -28.56
N ILE A 12 -9.39 -3.07 -27.50
CA ILE A 12 -9.10 -3.63 -26.19
C ILE A 12 -8.93 -5.13 -26.41
N VAL A 13 -7.68 -5.58 -26.53
CA VAL A 13 -7.35 -6.98 -26.26
C VAL A 13 -7.64 -7.19 -24.80
N SER A 14 -8.87 -7.62 -24.57
CA SER A 14 -9.39 -8.05 -23.30
C SER A 14 -8.65 -9.34 -22.98
N CYS A 15 -7.51 -9.26 -22.30
CA CYS A 15 -7.07 -10.39 -21.49
C CYS A 15 -8.13 -10.53 -20.39
N SER A 16 -9.09 -11.40 -20.66
CA SER A 16 -10.02 -11.92 -19.68
C SER A 16 -9.20 -12.59 -18.59
N TYR A 17 -8.85 -11.85 -17.54
CA TYR A 17 -8.69 -12.46 -16.23
C TYR A 17 -9.95 -13.30 -16.01
N PRO A 18 -9.84 -14.54 -15.48
CA PRO A 18 -11.05 -15.19 -15.00
C PRO A 18 -11.70 -14.20 -14.04
N LYS A 19 -12.92 -13.75 -14.38
CA LYS A 19 -13.83 -13.11 -13.46
C LYS A 19 -14.07 -14.12 -12.33
N GLY A 20 -13.14 -14.17 -11.38
CA GLY A 20 -13.50 -14.45 -10.02
C GLY A 20 -14.57 -13.42 -9.72
N SER A 21 -15.81 -13.86 -9.65
CA SER A 21 -16.81 -13.08 -8.95
C SER A 21 -16.18 -12.73 -7.61
N PRO A 22 -16.15 -11.45 -7.17
CA PRO A 22 -15.65 -11.15 -5.84
C PRO A 22 -16.38 -12.11 -4.90
N ALA A 23 -15.62 -12.92 -4.17
CA ALA A 23 -16.21 -13.79 -3.16
C ALA A 23 -17.17 -12.92 -2.35
N PRO A 24 -18.40 -13.39 -2.08
CA PRO A 24 -19.39 -12.57 -1.40
C PRO A 24 -18.76 -12.04 -0.11
N ALA A 25 -18.67 -10.72 0.00
CA ALA A 25 -18.17 -10.07 1.20
C ALA A 25 -19.06 -10.51 2.36
N LEU A 26 -18.48 -11.19 3.34
CA LEU A 26 -19.14 -11.37 4.63
C LEU A 26 -19.09 -10.01 5.32
N SER A 27 -20.14 -9.21 5.13
CA SER A 27 -20.36 -7.98 5.90
C SER A 27 -20.83 -8.35 7.30
N ASP A 28 -19.94 -8.92 8.10
CA ASP A 28 -20.18 -9.06 9.53
C ASP A 28 -19.64 -7.80 10.21
N ASP A 29 -20.41 -6.71 10.09
CA ASP A 29 -20.09 -5.36 10.58
C ASP A 29 -19.69 -5.38 12.08
N SER A 30 -20.12 -6.40 12.83
CA SER A 30 -19.83 -6.58 14.26
C SER A 30 -18.36 -6.89 14.55
N ILE A 31 -17.65 -7.64 13.70
CA ILE A 31 -16.28 -8.09 13.96
C ILE A 31 -15.26 -7.04 13.48
N ILE A 32 -15.53 -6.36 12.37
CA ILE A 32 -14.74 -5.20 11.93
C ILE A 32 -14.86 -4.07 12.95
N SER A 33 -16.06 -3.88 13.50
CA SER A 33 -16.30 -2.95 14.62
C SER A 33 -15.37 -3.21 15.81
N ASN A 34 -14.99 -4.47 16.08
CA ASN A 34 -14.06 -4.78 17.17
C ASN A 34 -12.62 -4.31 16.90
N ALA A 35 -12.12 -4.41 15.67
CA ALA A 35 -10.79 -3.89 15.33
C ALA A 35 -10.74 -2.35 15.45
N PHE A 36 -11.78 -1.66 14.97
CA PHE A 36 -11.94 -0.22 15.18
C PHE A 36 -12.07 0.14 16.67
N ALA A 37 -12.82 -0.64 17.45
CA ALA A 37 -12.95 -0.42 18.89
C ALA A 37 -11.63 -0.63 19.63
N GLU A 38 -10.80 -1.59 19.21
CA GLU A 38 -9.49 -1.82 19.78
C GLU A 38 -8.56 -0.64 19.51
N LEU A 39 -8.49 -0.15 18.26
CA LEU A 39 -7.67 1.01 17.91
C LEU A 39 -8.05 2.27 18.71
N ARG A 40 -9.34 2.48 18.99
CA ARG A 40 -9.82 3.64 19.78
C ARG A 40 -9.35 3.65 21.23
N LYS A 41 -8.76 2.57 21.75
CA LYS A 41 -8.19 2.53 23.11
C LYS A 41 -6.81 3.17 23.19
N TYR A 42 -6.13 3.35 22.05
CA TYR A 42 -4.73 3.75 21.99
C TYR A 42 -4.57 5.12 21.32
N PRO A 43 -3.73 6.03 21.85
CA PRO A 43 -3.53 7.37 21.28
C PRO A 43 -3.16 7.35 19.79
N THR A 44 -2.27 6.47 19.37
CA THR A 44 -1.89 6.31 17.95
C THR A 44 -3.09 5.86 17.10
N GLY A 45 -3.89 4.93 17.61
CA GLY A 45 -5.08 4.44 16.92
C GLY A 45 -6.14 5.54 16.78
N ILE A 46 -6.38 6.33 17.83
CA ILE A 46 -7.28 7.50 17.79
C ILE A 46 -6.80 8.52 16.74
N ALA A 47 -5.51 8.86 16.75
CA ALA A 47 -4.95 9.82 15.80
C ALA A 47 -5.11 9.34 14.34
N LEU A 48 -4.84 8.06 14.08
CA LEU A 48 -4.99 7.45 12.77
C LEU A 48 -6.46 7.47 12.29
N LEU A 49 -7.39 7.08 13.16
CA LEU A 49 -8.82 7.10 12.84
C LEU A 49 -9.33 8.51 12.55
N ASN A 50 -8.84 9.52 13.28
CA ASN A 50 -9.17 10.93 13.02
C ASN A 50 -8.68 11.39 11.63
N GLN A 51 -7.47 10.97 11.21
CA GLN A 51 -6.96 11.29 9.87
C GLN A 51 -7.81 10.64 8.77
N ILE A 52 -8.27 9.40 9.00
CA ILE A 52 -9.16 8.69 8.08
C ILE A 52 -10.53 9.36 8.00
N ASP A 53 -11.08 9.83 9.12
CA ASP A 53 -12.33 10.58 9.13
C ASP A 53 -12.19 11.94 8.41
N GLN A 54 -11.01 12.58 8.48
CA GLN A 54 -10.72 13.76 7.66
C GLN A 54 -10.72 13.45 6.16
N LEU A 55 -10.19 12.28 5.73
CA LEU A 55 -10.29 11.85 4.33
C LEU A 55 -11.72 11.58 3.90
N ARG A 56 -12.52 10.91 4.73
CA ARG A 56 -13.96 10.68 4.47
C ARG A 56 -14.72 12.00 4.30
N ASN A 57 -14.42 13.00 5.13
CA ASN A 57 -15.01 14.34 5.01
C ASN A 57 -14.60 15.08 3.73
N LYS A 58 -13.47 14.71 3.11
CA LYS A 58 -13.05 15.20 1.79
C LYS A 58 -13.65 14.39 0.63
N GLY A 59 -14.50 13.40 0.92
CA GLY A 59 -15.20 12.60 -0.09
C GLY A 59 -14.48 11.31 -0.48
N VAL A 60 -13.41 10.91 0.21
CA VAL A 60 -12.74 9.62 -0.03
C VAL A 60 -13.60 8.50 0.56
N ASN A 61 -13.99 7.53 -0.27
CA ASN A 61 -14.78 6.39 0.18
C ASN A 61 -13.86 5.26 0.66
N ILE A 62 -13.97 4.87 1.92
CA ILE A 62 -13.12 3.85 2.54
C ILE A 62 -14.01 2.81 3.20
N GLU A 63 -13.99 1.60 2.65
CA GLU A 63 -14.73 0.44 3.14
C GLU A 63 -13.76 -0.59 3.71
N THR A 64 -14.13 -1.20 4.83
CA THR A 64 -13.35 -2.29 5.44
C THR A 64 -14.17 -3.57 5.40
N ARG A 65 -13.54 -4.69 5.03
CA ARG A 65 -14.17 -6.00 4.92
C ARG A 65 -13.30 -7.08 5.57
N LEU A 66 -13.94 -8.14 6.03
CA LEU A 66 -13.23 -9.37 6.38
C LEU A 66 -13.14 -10.27 5.15
N GLN A 67 -12.01 -10.96 5.04
CA GLN A 67 -11.73 -11.85 3.93
C GLN A 67 -10.98 -13.08 4.46
N ARG A 68 -11.18 -14.23 3.81
CA ARG A 68 -10.41 -15.43 4.11
C ARG A 68 -8.94 -15.25 3.72
N ALA A 69 -8.05 -15.87 4.48
CA ALA A 69 -6.60 -15.87 4.21
C ALA A 69 -6.26 -16.32 2.78
N ALA A 70 -6.97 -17.33 2.27
CA ALA A 70 -6.76 -17.86 0.92
C ALA A 70 -7.06 -16.83 -0.18
N ASP A 71 -8.11 -16.02 0.00
CA ASP A 71 -8.51 -15.01 -0.97
C ASP A 71 -7.58 -13.79 -0.89
N LEU A 72 -7.16 -13.40 0.32
CA LEU A 72 -6.18 -12.33 0.51
C LEU A 72 -4.86 -12.64 -0.20
N LYS A 73 -4.38 -13.88 -0.13
CA LYS A 73 -3.19 -14.30 -0.86
C LYS A 73 -3.34 -14.16 -2.38
N ALA A 74 -4.52 -14.47 -2.92
CA ALA A 74 -4.78 -14.29 -4.34
C ALA A 74 -4.77 -12.80 -4.76
N LEU A 75 -5.20 -11.90 -3.87
CA LEU A 75 -5.25 -10.46 -4.12
C LEU A 75 -3.91 -9.76 -3.92
N ALA A 76 -3.15 -10.14 -2.88
CA ALA A 76 -1.83 -9.59 -2.55
C ALA A 76 -0.70 -10.16 -3.44
N GLY A 77 -1.01 -11.14 -4.29
CA GLY A 77 -0.05 -11.78 -5.19
C GLY A 77 0.97 -12.64 -4.44
N ASN A 78 2.26 -12.37 -4.66
CA ASN A 78 3.35 -13.15 -4.07
C ASN A 78 3.68 -12.75 -2.62
N THR A 79 2.94 -11.79 -2.04
CA THR A 79 3.19 -11.30 -0.68
C THR A 79 2.30 -12.06 0.32
N ILE A 80 2.89 -12.46 1.45
CA ILE A 80 2.12 -12.98 2.59
C ILE A 80 1.45 -11.78 3.24
N SER A 81 0.12 -11.72 3.21
CA SER A 81 -0.60 -10.57 3.73
C SER A 81 -1.74 -10.99 4.65
N ASP A 82 -1.65 -10.54 5.90
CA ASP A 82 -2.75 -10.60 6.88
C ASP A 82 -3.86 -9.60 6.54
N SER A 83 -3.57 -8.67 5.63
CA SER A 83 -4.48 -7.65 5.12
C SER A 83 -4.02 -7.13 3.76
N THR A 84 -4.89 -6.44 3.03
CA THR A 84 -4.49 -5.71 1.82
C THR A 84 -5.47 -4.58 1.55
N VAL A 85 -5.02 -3.56 0.82
CA VAL A 85 -5.86 -2.50 0.29
C VAL A 85 -5.98 -2.61 -1.23
N GLN A 86 -7.19 -2.41 -1.75
CA GLN A 86 -7.43 -2.19 -3.17
C GLN A 86 -8.04 -0.81 -3.38
N SER A 87 -7.56 -0.10 -4.40
CA SER A 87 -8.15 1.15 -4.85
C SER A 87 -8.85 0.94 -6.19
N ASN A 88 -10.05 1.51 -6.34
CA ASN A 88 -10.74 1.60 -7.62
C ASN A 88 -11.51 2.91 -7.69
N SER A 89 -11.13 3.78 -8.63
CA SER A 89 -11.89 5.00 -8.96
C SER A 89 -12.19 5.89 -7.74
N GLY A 90 -11.23 6.04 -6.82
CA GLY A 90 -11.38 6.86 -5.61
C GLY A 90 -12.09 6.17 -4.43
N GLN A 91 -12.39 4.87 -4.56
CA GLN A 91 -12.83 4.03 -3.44
C GLN A 91 -11.70 3.09 -3.01
N TYR A 92 -11.46 3.03 -1.70
CA TYR A 92 -10.51 2.12 -1.07
C TYR A 92 -11.26 1.00 -0.34
N TYR A 93 -10.81 -0.23 -0.58
CA TYR A 93 -11.31 -1.43 0.07
C TYR A 93 -10.17 -2.05 0.89
N ILE A 94 -10.28 -1.91 2.21
CA ILE A 94 -9.38 -2.57 3.17
C ILE A 94 -9.94 -3.96 3.45
N MET A 95 -9.16 -5.00 3.18
CA MET A 95 -9.53 -6.39 3.45
C MET A 95 -8.62 -6.95 4.53
N ILE A 96 -9.20 -7.46 5.62
CA ILE A 96 -8.47 -8.00 6.77
C ILE A 96 -8.78 -9.49 6.91
N ASN A 97 -7.76 -10.29 7.24
CA ASN A 97 -7.94 -11.72 7.44
C ASN A 97 -8.91 -12.00 8.61
N GLU A 98 -9.99 -12.72 8.32
CA GLU A 98 -11.04 -13.04 9.29
C GLU A 98 -10.55 -13.93 10.44
N GLU A 99 -9.50 -14.71 10.21
CA GLU A 99 -8.96 -15.70 11.16
C GLU A 99 -8.04 -15.09 12.23
N LEU A 100 -7.68 -13.81 12.11
CA LEU A 100 -6.77 -13.13 13.03
C LEU A 100 -7.38 -12.92 14.42
N SER A 101 -6.55 -12.81 15.46
CA SER A 101 -6.98 -12.32 16.77
C SER A 101 -7.44 -10.87 16.70
N SER A 102 -8.20 -10.37 17.70
CA SER A 102 -8.64 -8.97 17.71
C SER A 102 -7.47 -7.97 17.67
N ALA A 103 -6.39 -8.24 18.41
CA ALA A 103 -5.19 -7.41 18.40
C ALA A 103 -4.48 -7.44 17.03
N ALA A 104 -4.34 -8.63 16.43
CA ALA A 104 -3.76 -8.77 15.10
C ALA A 104 -4.63 -8.08 14.02
N LYS A 105 -5.96 -8.17 14.10
CA LYS A 105 -6.87 -7.42 13.22
C LYS A 105 -6.70 -5.91 13.37
N ALA A 106 -6.52 -5.41 14.59
CA ALA A 106 -6.30 -3.99 14.84
C ALA A 106 -4.97 -3.50 14.24
N HIS A 107 -3.88 -4.27 14.38
CA HIS A 107 -2.62 -3.96 13.71
C HIS A 107 -2.69 -4.02 12.18
N ALA A 108 -3.37 -5.03 11.65
CA ALA A 108 -3.60 -5.16 10.21
C ALA A 108 -4.42 -3.96 9.68
N LEU A 109 -5.48 -3.58 10.39
CA LEU A 109 -6.28 -2.40 10.06
C LEU A 109 -5.45 -1.11 10.13
N ALA A 110 -4.64 -0.91 11.17
CA ALA A 110 -3.80 0.29 11.27
C ALA A 110 -2.75 0.37 10.15
N HIS A 111 -2.20 -0.78 9.76
CA HIS A 111 -1.29 -0.89 8.63
C HIS A 111 -1.97 -0.43 7.33
N GLU A 112 -3.13 -1.00 6.98
CA GLU A 112 -3.84 -0.63 5.75
C GLU A 112 -4.41 0.79 5.77
N LEU A 113 -4.86 1.30 6.92
CA LEU A 113 -5.28 2.70 7.03
C LEU A 113 -4.12 3.66 6.75
N THR A 114 -2.90 3.28 7.10
CA THR A 114 -1.71 4.09 6.78
C THR A 114 -1.41 4.05 5.28
N HIS A 115 -1.55 2.89 4.63
CA HIS A 115 -1.47 2.81 3.17
C HIS A 115 -2.53 3.67 2.48
N VAL A 116 -3.78 3.69 2.95
CA VAL A 116 -4.82 4.58 2.38
C VAL A 116 -4.42 6.06 2.48
N LEU A 117 -3.84 6.49 3.61
CA LEU A 117 -3.36 7.87 3.75
C LEU A 117 -2.24 8.18 2.75
N ASP A 118 -1.27 7.27 2.63
CA ASP A 118 -0.14 7.44 1.72
C ASP A 118 -0.59 7.38 0.24
N ASP A 119 -1.51 6.48 -0.12
CA ASP A 119 -2.05 6.34 -1.48
C ASP A 119 -2.82 7.59 -1.92
N VAL A 120 -3.62 8.21 -1.02
CA VAL A 120 -4.30 9.47 -1.34
C VAL A 120 -3.30 10.59 -1.64
N GLU A 121 -2.20 10.67 -0.89
CA GLU A 121 -1.14 11.64 -1.15
C GLU A 121 -0.41 11.35 -2.47
N ILE A 122 -0.16 10.08 -2.80
CA ILE A 122 0.45 9.67 -4.08
C ILE A 122 -0.47 10.05 -5.25
N ASP A 123 -1.77 9.76 -5.14
CA ASP A 123 -2.78 10.10 -6.15
C ASP A 123 -2.84 11.63 -6.36
N GLU A 124 -2.69 12.42 -5.30
CA GLU A 124 -2.59 13.88 -5.40
C GLU A 124 -1.36 14.33 -6.18
N VAL A 125 -0.19 13.70 -5.98
CA VAL A 125 1.01 13.98 -6.79
C VAL A 125 0.78 13.61 -8.26
N PHE A 126 0.21 12.44 -8.53
CA PHE A 126 -0.04 11.95 -9.88
C PHE A 126 -1.04 12.80 -10.66
N LYS A 127 -2.02 13.42 -10.00
CA LYS A 127 -2.90 14.42 -10.65
C LYS A 127 -2.13 15.56 -11.33
N TYR A 128 -0.96 15.94 -10.80
CA TYR A 128 -0.11 17.00 -11.37
C TYR A 128 1.08 16.47 -12.17
N ARG A 129 1.35 15.16 -12.11
CA ARG A 129 2.46 14.46 -12.77
C ARG A 129 1.98 13.16 -13.42
N SER A 130 1.03 13.27 -14.36
CA SER A 130 0.45 12.10 -15.06
C SER A 130 1.47 11.32 -15.89
N ASP A 131 2.58 11.98 -16.27
CA ASP A 131 3.75 11.35 -16.88
C ASP A 131 4.38 10.31 -15.93
N VAL A 132 4.53 10.68 -14.65
CA VAL A 132 5.07 9.81 -13.61
C VAL A 132 4.10 8.66 -13.33
N GLU A 133 2.80 8.92 -13.21
CA GLU A 133 1.78 7.88 -13.02
C GLU A 133 1.87 6.79 -14.11
N THR A 134 1.98 7.20 -15.37
CA THR A 134 2.08 6.28 -16.51
C THR A 134 3.37 5.45 -16.44
N ILE A 135 4.50 6.08 -16.11
CA ILE A 135 5.79 5.43 -15.93
C ILE A 135 5.73 4.39 -14.81
N VAL A 136 5.14 4.76 -13.67
CA VAL A 136 5.03 3.92 -12.47
C VAL A 136 4.13 2.73 -12.76
N ALA A 137 2.95 2.94 -13.34
CA ALA A 137 2.02 1.86 -13.66
C ALA A 137 2.65 0.84 -14.62
N TYR A 138 3.30 1.31 -15.70
CA TYR A 138 4.01 0.44 -16.62
C TYR A 138 5.15 -0.33 -15.93
N THR A 139 6.00 0.38 -15.19
CA THR A 139 7.17 -0.23 -14.55
C THR A 139 6.75 -1.27 -13.51
N PHE A 140 5.79 -0.93 -12.65
CA PHE A 140 5.30 -1.83 -11.61
C PHE A 140 4.64 -3.08 -12.19
N GLN A 141 3.79 -2.94 -13.22
CA GLN A 141 3.16 -4.09 -13.90
C GLN A 141 4.21 -5.07 -14.45
N ARG A 142 5.27 -4.55 -15.07
CA ARG A 142 6.35 -5.38 -15.65
C ARG A 142 7.17 -6.06 -14.55
N MET A 143 7.41 -5.37 -13.44
CA MET A 143 8.06 -5.96 -12.25
C MET A 143 7.22 -7.10 -11.65
N GLN A 144 5.91 -6.93 -11.53
CA GLN A 144 4.99 -7.99 -11.07
C GLN A 144 4.97 -9.20 -12.01
N ALA A 145 5.17 -8.99 -13.32
CA ALA A 145 5.31 -10.05 -14.31
C ALA A 145 6.71 -10.74 -14.29
N GLY A 146 7.63 -10.31 -13.41
CA GLY A 146 9.00 -10.82 -13.34
C GLY A 146 9.92 -10.28 -14.45
N GLU A 147 9.51 -9.23 -15.16
CA GLU A 147 10.19 -8.70 -16.34
C GLU A 147 11.08 -7.49 -16.01
N THR A 148 12.06 -7.68 -15.11
CA THR A 148 12.89 -6.57 -14.58
C THR A 148 14.09 -6.20 -15.45
N ASN A 149 14.59 -7.11 -16.30
CA ASN A 149 15.90 -6.97 -16.96
C ASN A 149 16.00 -5.83 -18.00
N ASN A 150 14.87 -5.38 -18.57
CA ASN A 150 14.84 -4.36 -19.63
C ASN A 150 14.15 -3.05 -19.21
N LEU A 151 13.88 -2.88 -17.92
CA LEU A 151 13.25 -1.67 -17.40
C LEU A 151 14.30 -0.58 -17.17
N ASN A 152 13.89 0.68 -17.35
CA ASN A 152 14.71 1.81 -16.97
C ASN A 152 15.02 1.72 -15.46
N ARG A 153 16.31 1.68 -15.11
CA ARG A 153 16.75 1.50 -13.72
C ARG A 153 16.29 2.62 -12.80
N ALA A 154 16.17 3.85 -13.29
CA ALA A 154 15.70 4.97 -12.50
C ALA A 154 14.21 4.81 -12.17
N HIS A 155 13.39 4.36 -13.13
CA HIS A 155 11.98 4.04 -12.88
C HIS A 155 11.82 2.87 -11.92
N VAL A 156 12.67 1.84 -12.04
CA VAL A 156 12.70 0.72 -11.08
C VAL A 156 13.04 1.23 -9.68
N SER A 157 14.08 2.06 -9.53
CA SER A 157 14.47 2.67 -8.25
C SER A 157 13.35 3.50 -7.63
N TYR A 158 12.61 4.26 -8.46
CA TYR A 158 11.44 5.01 -8.02
C TYR A 158 10.37 4.09 -7.41
N VAL A 159 9.97 3.06 -8.16
CA VAL A 159 8.89 2.14 -7.76
C VAL A 159 9.25 1.40 -6.47
N ILE A 160 10.47 0.86 -6.39
CA ILE A 160 10.89 0.06 -5.23
C ILE A 160 11.08 0.93 -3.99
N SER A 161 11.56 2.16 -4.14
CA SER A 161 11.73 3.08 -3.01
C SER A 161 10.37 3.57 -2.51
N SER A 162 9.44 3.88 -3.42
CA SER A 162 8.05 4.23 -3.06
C SER A 162 7.39 3.10 -2.28
N LYS A 163 7.48 1.85 -2.78
CA LYS A 163 6.89 0.70 -2.10
C LYS A 163 7.54 0.43 -0.75
N PHE A 164 8.88 0.53 -0.65
CA PHE A 164 9.58 0.38 0.63
C PHE A 164 9.09 1.41 1.65
N CYS A 165 8.96 2.68 1.25
CA CYS A 165 8.55 3.74 2.16
C CYS A 165 7.10 3.62 2.63
N ALA A 166 6.18 3.20 1.77
CA ALA A 166 4.80 2.93 2.16
C ALA A 166 4.76 1.86 3.27
N GLU A 167 5.46 0.74 3.07
CA GLU A 167 5.54 -0.32 4.10
C GLU A 167 6.22 0.16 5.39
N ALA A 168 7.33 0.90 5.27
CA ALA A 168 8.04 1.45 6.42
C ALA A 168 7.14 2.34 7.29
N ARG A 169 6.34 3.19 6.66
CA ARG A 169 5.41 4.10 7.35
C ARG A 169 4.27 3.32 8.00
N ALA A 170 3.69 2.35 7.30
CA ALA A 170 2.65 1.48 7.84
C ALA A 170 3.13 0.69 9.07
N PHE A 171 4.32 0.09 9.02
CA PHE A 171 4.90 -0.60 10.18
C PHE A 171 5.35 0.34 11.31
N SER A 172 5.73 1.59 11.01
CA SER A 172 6.01 2.60 12.04
C SER A 172 4.76 2.96 12.85
N SER A 173 3.59 2.97 12.21
CA SER A 173 2.30 3.08 12.90
C SER A 173 2.09 1.92 13.88
N ASN A 174 2.36 0.68 13.44
CA ASN A 174 2.30 -0.49 14.33
C ASN A 174 3.32 -0.43 15.48
N GLN A 175 4.52 0.11 15.25
CA GLN A 175 5.52 0.28 16.31
C GLN A 175 5.03 1.26 17.38
N LYS A 176 4.33 2.32 16.98
CA LYS A 176 3.68 3.25 17.90
C LYS A 176 2.54 2.59 18.68
N LEU A 177 1.68 1.81 18.02
CA LEU A 177 0.61 1.06 18.69
C LEU A 177 1.13 0.06 19.74
N ILE A 178 2.22 -0.65 19.42
CA ILE A 178 2.89 -1.52 20.40
C ILE A 178 3.38 -0.73 21.60
N ARG A 179 4.00 0.44 21.38
CA ARG A 179 4.44 1.33 22.47
C ARG A 179 3.28 1.85 23.31
N ASP A 180 2.12 2.07 22.69
CA ASP A 180 0.89 2.48 23.38
C ASP A 180 0.23 1.33 24.15
N GLY A 181 0.66 0.08 23.93
CA GLY A 181 0.23 -1.10 24.68
C GLY A 181 -0.69 -2.07 23.91
N LEU A 182 -0.88 -1.88 22.61
CA LEU A 182 -1.52 -2.88 21.75
C LEU A 182 -0.46 -3.93 21.38
N SER A 183 -0.39 -5.03 22.12
CA SER A 183 0.64 -6.05 21.93
C SER A 183 0.16 -7.19 21.04
N ASP A 184 1.03 -7.59 20.10
CA ASP A 184 0.92 -8.78 19.29
C ASP A 184 2.33 -9.35 19.07
N GLU A 185 2.57 -10.61 19.47
CA GLU A 185 3.91 -11.21 19.48
C GLU A 185 4.52 -11.29 18.07
N LYS A 186 3.70 -11.60 17.06
CA LYS A 186 4.12 -11.62 15.66
C LYS A 186 4.58 -10.24 15.22
N MET A 187 3.82 -9.20 15.55
CA MET A 187 4.15 -7.82 15.22
C MET A 187 5.41 -7.34 15.95
N HIS A 188 5.62 -7.71 17.21
CA HIS A 188 6.88 -7.44 17.92
C HIS A 188 8.10 -8.01 17.19
N SER A 189 8.01 -9.26 16.71
CA SER A 189 9.09 -9.89 15.94
C SER A 189 9.37 -9.13 14.65
N VAL A 190 8.34 -8.76 13.90
CA VAL A 190 8.48 -8.01 12.64
C VAL A 190 9.21 -6.68 12.84
N ILE A 191 8.80 -5.91 13.85
CA ILE A 191 9.32 -4.55 14.06
C ILE A 191 10.79 -4.54 14.48
N SER A 192 11.25 -5.57 15.20
CA SER A 192 12.67 -5.71 15.56
C SER A 192 13.62 -5.87 14.36
N GLN A 193 13.09 -6.26 13.19
CA GLN A 193 13.86 -6.50 11.97
C GLN A 193 13.22 -5.81 10.76
N LEU A 194 12.63 -4.63 10.99
CA LEU A 194 11.72 -4.01 10.04
C LEU A 194 12.30 -3.84 8.63
N ALA A 195 13.52 -3.29 8.51
CA ALA A 195 14.13 -3.05 7.20
C ALA A 195 14.31 -4.35 6.39
N THR A 196 14.83 -5.40 7.04
CA THR A 196 15.00 -6.72 6.43
C THR A 196 13.67 -7.36 6.10
N HIS A 197 12.67 -7.20 6.97
CA HIS A 197 11.32 -7.72 6.74
C HIS A 197 10.69 -7.09 5.50
N ILE A 198 10.78 -5.76 5.34
CA ILE A 198 10.25 -5.05 4.17
C ILE A 198 10.97 -5.50 2.90
N ASP A 199 12.30 -5.51 2.90
CA ASP A 199 13.10 -5.91 1.74
C ASP A 199 12.76 -7.33 1.29
N ALA A 200 12.65 -8.28 2.23
CA ALA A 200 12.38 -9.67 1.92
C ALA A 200 10.94 -9.93 1.44
N ASN A 201 9.93 -9.28 2.04
CA ASN A 201 8.53 -9.63 1.79
C ASN A 201 7.84 -8.74 0.74
N TYR A 202 8.39 -7.56 0.46
CA TYR A 202 7.74 -6.58 -0.41
C TYR A 202 8.62 -6.13 -1.59
N ILE A 203 9.95 -6.18 -1.47
CA ILE A 203 10.87 -5.76 -2.53
C ILE A 203 11.41 -6.93 -3.33
N GLN A 204 11.92 -7.97 -2.66
CA GLN A 204 12.43 -9.19 -3.31
C GLN A 204 11.43 -9.89 -4.24
N PRO A 205 10.13 -9.98 -3.92
CA PRO A 205 9.14 -10.54 -4.84
C PRO A 205 9.00 -9.78 -6.17
N LEU A 206 9.45 -8.53 -6.24
CA LEU A 206 9.49 -7.72 -7.45
C LEU A 206 10.79 -7.89 -8.26
N GLY A 207 11.66 -8.84 -7.89
CA GLY A 207 12.89 -9.17 -8.61
C GLY A 207 14.06 -8.22 -8.34
N THR A 208 14.03 -7.46 -7.24
CA THR A 208 15.07 -6.52 -6.82
C THR A 208 15.38 -6.68 -5.32
N ARG A 209 16.37 -5.98 -4.77
CA ARG A 209 16.64 -5.96 -3.32
C ARG A 209 17.48 -4.75 -2.93
N PHE A 210 17.24 -4.21 -1.75
CA PHE A 210 18.14 -3.26 -1.10
C PHE A 210 19.28 -3.96 -0.37
N GLY A 211 19.04 -5.14 0.19
CA GLY A 211 20.04 -5.88 0.97
C GLY A 211 20.59 -5.04 2.13
N ALA A 212 21.91 -4.86 2.17
CA ALA A 212 22.58 -4.07 3.22
C ALA A 212 22.12 -2.60 3.29
N ASN A 213 21.55 -2.05 2.20
CA ASN A 213 21.06 -0.67 2.16
C ASN A 213 19.63 -0.50 2.68
N SER A 214 18.94 -1.59 3.04
CA SER A 214 17.54 -1.55 3.51
C SER A 214 17.38 -0.67 4.76
N GLN A 215 18.34 -0.70 5.69
CA GLN A 215 18.29 0.14 6.89
C GLN A 215 18.43 1.64 6.56
N THR A 216 19.29 1.99 5.60
CA THR A 216 19.44 3.37 5.13
C THR A 216 18.13 3.87 4.51
N MET A 217 17.51 3.05 3.67
CA MET A 217 16.21 3.35 3.07
C MET A 217 15.13 3.51 4.15
N LEU A 218 15.05 2.59 5.12
CA LEU A 218 14.12 2.69 6.25
C LEU A 218 14.28 4.01 7.00
N ASN A 219 15.51 4.39 7.34
CA ASN A 219 15.77 5.64 8.06
C ASN A 219 15.32 6.85 7.23
N TRP A 220 15.63 6.89 5.93
CA TRP A 220 15.20 7.98 5.06
C TRP A 220 13.68 8.09 4.99
N CYS A 221 12.97 6.99 4.71
CA CYS A 221 11.51 6.96 4.65
C CYS A 221 10.84 7.48 5.93
N LEU A 222 11.45 7.24 7.10
CA LEU A 222 10.93 7.66 8.40
C LEU A 222 11.35 9.09 8.81
N THR A 223 12.31 9.70 8.11
CA THR A 223 12.68 11.11 8.30
C THR A 223 11.85 12.06 7.45
N GLU A 224 11.28 11.59 6.35
CA GLU A 224 10.42 12.37 5.48
C GLU A 224 9.07 12.67 6.15
N ALA A 225 8.60 13.91 6.01
CA ALA A 225 7.41 14.39 6.72
C ALA A 225 6.10 13.74 6.23
N SER A 226 6.01 13.40 4.94
CA SER A 226 4.81 12.89 4.29
C SER A 226 5.15 12.05 3.06
N MET A 227 4.16 11.29 2.55
CA MET A 227 4.35 10.53 1.32
C MET A 227 4.49 11.48 0.12
N THR A 228 3.82 12.62 0.15
CA THR A 228 4.02 13.70 -0.84
C THR A 228 5.48 14.15 -0.93
N SER A 229 6.16 14.33 0.22
CA SER A 229 7.59 14.70 0.27
C SER A 229 8.46 13.61 -0.35
N ILE A 230 8.19 12.36 0.01
CA ILE A 230 8.86 11.17 -0.52
C ILE A 230 8.72 11.13 -2.05
N GLN A 231 7.49 11.21 -2.57
CA GLN A 231 7.25 11.16 -4.02
C GLN A 231 8.00 12.28 -4.75
N ASN A 232 7.90 13.53 -4.29
CA ASN A 232 8.59 14.65 -4.93
C ASN A 232 10.13 14.49 -4.95
N ASN A 233 10.71 13.97 -3.86
CA ASN A 233 12.14 13.71 -3.80
C ASN A 233 12.55 12.59 -4.78
N LEU A 234 11.77 11.50 -4.84
CA LEU A 234 12.00 10.40 -5.78
C LEU A 234 11.85 10.84 -7.25
N ILE A 235 10.84 11.67 -7.55
CA ILE A 235 10.64 12.23 -8.89
C ILE A 235 11.87 13.03 -9.31
N TYR A 236 12.33 13.96 -8.48
CA TYR A 236 13.50 14.80 -8.77
C TYR A 236 14.77 13.97 -9.00
N ASN A 237 14.98 12.91 -8.22
CA ASN A 237 16.20 12.12 -8.27
C ASN A 237 16.20 11.02 -9.34
N TYR A 238 15.04 10.53 -9.78
CA TYR A 238 14.94 9.36 -10.65
C TYR A 238 14.16 9.56 -11.94
N ILE A 239 13.27 10.55 -12.02
CA ILE A 239 12.46 10.76 -13.22
C ILE A 239 12.91 11.99 -13.99
N ASP A 240 13.26 13.08 -13.30
CA ASP A 240 13.59 14.35 -13.93
C ASP A 240 15.09 14.48 -14.31
N GLN A 241 15.89 13.43 -14.10
CA GLN A 241 17.32 13.35 -14.47
C GLN A 241 17.51 12.72 -15.85
#